data_AF-A0A327Q6H0-F1
#
_entry.id   AF-A0A327Q6H0-F1
#
_cell.length_a   1.000
_cell.length_b   1.000
_cell.length_c   1.000
_cell.angle_alpha   90.00
_cell.angle_beta   90.00
_cell.angle_gamma   90.00
#
_symmetry.space_group_name_H-M   'P 1'
#
loop_
_entity.id
_entity.type
_entity.pdbx_description
1 polymer ?
#
loop_
_entity_poly.entity_id
_entity_poly.type
_entity_poly.pdbx_seq_one_letter_code
_entity_poly.pdbx_strand_id
1 'polypeptide(L)'
;MYKAWKTAALAILTLILAIGCEQPISSQQAPPKAKASRPATKSTASKKDVPTLKFTKHALCRMACRRISEEEVLDMYMNGKVNPKKSEKNGKPCPTIAREGYTSDGQHVRIVFGECGGEVKVITCIDLERDWSCECP
;
A
#
# COMPACT_ATOMS: atom_id res chain seq x y z
N MET A 1 64.86 -19.86 4.13
CA MET A 1 65.17 -18.68 4.96
C MET A 1 63.98 -18.44 5.89
N TYR A 2 64.24 -18.50 7.20
CA TYR A 2 63.33 -18.30 8.36
C TYR A 2 62.76 -16.86 8.38
N LYS A 3 61.67 -16.42 9.05
CA LYS A 3 60.86 -16.88 10.20
C LYS A 3 59.57 -16.00 10.22
N ALA A 4 58.38 -16.55 10.43
CA ALA A 4 57.59 -16.51 11.67
C ALA A 4 56.90 -15.17 12.04
N TRP A 5 55.58 -15.11 11.81
CA TRP A 5 54.65 -14.42 12.71
C TRP A 5 53.29 -15.15 12.68
N LYS A 6 53.22 -16.28 13.36
CA LYS A 6 51.98 -16.84 13.88
C LYS A 6 52.10 -16.86 15.40
N THR A 7 50.96 -16.68 16.07
CA THR A 7 50.65 -16.93 17.49
C THR A 7 51.26 -15.99 18.55
N ALA A 8 50.41 -15.09 19.07
CA ALA A 8 50.39 -14.76 20.49
C ALA A 8 48.93 -14.87 20.96
N ALA A 9 48.70 -15.91 21.73
CA ALA A 9 47.43 -16.35 22.29
C ALA A 9 47.27 -15.79 23.72
N LEU A 10 46.02 -15.51 24.10
CA LEU A 10 45.45 -15.58 25.46
C LEU A 10 46.19 -14.91 26.63
N ALA A 11 45.55 -13.88 27.25
CA ALA A 11 45.11 -13.90 28.65
C ALA A 11 44.92 -12.48 29.23
N ILE A 12 43.74 -11.86 29.07
CA ILE A 12 43.22 -10.88 30.04
C ILE A 12 41.70 -11.11 30.17
N LEU A 13 41.38 -12.21 30.84
CA LEU A 13 40.07 -12.46 31.44
C LEU A 13 40.25 -12.23 32.94
N THR A 14 39.80 -11.09 33.45
CA THR A 14 39.16 -10.91 34.77
C THR A 14 39.03 -9.40 35.06
N LEU A 15 37.87 -9.02 35.61
CA LEU A 15 37.59 -7.76 36.31
C LEU A 15 36.85 -6.64 35.55
N ILE A 16 35.71 -6.96 34.94
CA ILE A 16 34.54 -6.05 35.04
C ILE A 16 33.40 -6.86 35.69
N LEU A 17 33.37 -6.77 37.02
CA LEU A 17 32.33 -7.27 37.90
C LEU A 17 31.19 -6.25 37.99
N ALA A 18 29.97 -6.77 37.93
CA ALA A 18 28.80 -6.30 38.67
C ALA A 18 28.19 -4.93 38.32
N ILE A 19 27.46 -4.89 37.19
CA ILE A 19 26.10 -4.33 37.14
C ILE A 19 25.29 -5.40 36.41
N GLY A 20 24.56 -6.25 37.12
CA GLY A 20 23.19 -5.95 37.53
C GLY A 20 22.26 -6.60 36.50
N CYS A 21 21.49 -7.59 36.96
CA CYS A 21 20.64 -8.48 36.17
C CYS A 21 19.68 -7.75 35.21
N GLU A 22 19.43 -8.35 34.04
CA GLU A 22 18.08 -8.80 33.68
C GLU A 22 18.12 -9.71 32.43
N GLN A 23 17.59 -10.93 32.60
CA GLN A 23 17.16 -11.85 31.53
C GLN A 23 15.78 -11.35 31.00
N PRO A 24 15.12 -11.96 29.98
CA PRO A 24 15.48 -13.09 29.11
C PRO A 24 15.17 -12.88 27.61
N ILE A 25 15.62 -13.83 26.78
CA ILE A 25 15.08 -14.13 25.45
C ILE A 25 13.59 -14.47 25.58
N SER A 26 12.70 -13.76 24.87
CA SER A 26 11.34 -14.26 24.62
C SER A 26 10.72 -13.65 23.36
N SER A 27 10.34 -14.55 22.46
CA SER A 27 9.11 -14.52 21.66
C SER A 27 9.02 -13.57 20.45
N GLN A 28 9.01 -14.21 19.27
CA GLN A 28 7.96 -14.11 18.25
C GLN A 28 7.06 -12.86 18.34
N GLN A 29 7.19 -11.95 17.37
CA GLN A 29 6.13 -10.98 17.08
C GLN A 29 5.27 -11.48 15.93
N ALA A 30 4.23 -12.23 16.32
CA ALA A 30 2.95 -12.27 15.62
C ALA A 30 2.37 -10.84 15.50
N PRO A 31 1.46 -10.58 14.53
CA PRO A 31 1.01 -9.22 14.23
C PRO A 31 0.23 -8.62 15.41
N PRO A 32 0.41 -7.33 15.73
CA PRO A 32 -0.34 -6.69 16.80
C PRO A 32 -1.81 -6.54 16.41
N LYS A 33 -2.67 -7.33 17.07
CA LYS A 33 -4.11 -7.07 17.16
C LYS A 33 -4.34 -5.85 18.06
N ALA A 34 -4.87 -4.78 17.44
CA ALA A 34 -5.84 -3.80 17.93
C ALA A 34 -5.77 -3.29 19.39
N LYS A 35 -5.67 -1.96 19.54
CA LYS A 35 -6.74 -1.10 20.09
C LYS A 35 -6.29 0.37 20.15
N ALA A 36 -6.88 1.19 19.28
CA ALA A 36 -7.12 2.60 19.58
C ALA A 36 -8.49 2.95 19.01
N SER A 37 -9.52 2.75 19.84
CA SER A 37 -10.88 3.20 19.60
C SER A 37 -10.88 4.73 19.58
N ARG A 38 -10.84 5.31 18.37
CA ARG A 38 -11.05 6.74 18.17
C ARG A 38 -12.52 7.06 18.53
N PRO A 39 -12.81 8.15 19.26
CA PRO A 39 -14.19 8.53 19.55
C PRO A 39 -14.95 8.69 18.24
N ALA A 40 -16.08 7.99 18.13
CA ALA A 40 -17.04 8.18 17.06
C ALA A 40 -17.72 9.54 17.25
N THR A 41 -17.05 10.61 16.84
CA THR A 41 -17.72 11.87 16.56
C THR A 41 -18.67 11.58 15.41
N LYS A 42 -19.96 11.56 15.69
CA LYS A 42 -21.03 11.56 14.68
C LYS A 42 -20.87 12.83 13.85
N SER A 43 -20.01 12.76 12.83
CA SER A 43 -19.98 13.75 11.77
C SER A 43 -21.26 13.53 10.99
N THR A 44 -22.22 14.44 11.16
CA THR A 44 -23.29 14.66 10.19
C THR A 44 -22.65 15.18 8.90
N ALA A 45 -21.93 14.31 8.20
CA ALA A 45 -21.51 14.56 6.85
C ALA A 45 -22.79 14.57 6.03
N SER A 46 -23.22 15.76 5.61
CA SER A 46 -24.10 15.92 4.45
C SER A 46 -23.63 14.92 3.41
N LYS A 47 -24.49 13.96 3.01
CA LYS A 47 -24.15 12.88 2.08
C LYS A 47 -23.33 13.50 0.94
N LYS A 48 -22.00 13.38 0.99
CA LYS A 48 -21.15 13.71 -0.15
C LYS A 48 -21.67 12.81 -1.26
N ASP A 49 -22.02 13.39 -2.40
CA ASP A 49 -22.52 12.65 -3.54
C ASP A 49 -21.45 11.61 -3.94
N VAL A 50 -21.64 10.38 -3.45
CA VAL A 50 -20.76 9.26 -3.78
C VAL A 50 -21.06 8.94 -5.24
N PRO A 51 -20.07 9.04 -6.14
CA PRO A 51 -20.31 8.77 -7.55
C PRO A 51 -20.73 7.31 -7.74
N THR A 52 -21.58 7.07 -8.74
CA THR A 52 -21.80 5.70 -9.21
C THR A 52 -20.63 5.30 -10.10
N LEU A 53 -19.90 4.26 -9.70
CA LEU A 53 -18.80 3.71 -10.48
C LEU A 53 -19.32 2.66 -11.47
N LYS A 54 -18.80 2.69 -12.71
CA LYS A 54 -19.05 1.69 -13.74
C LYS A 54 -17.74 1.04 -14.13
N PHE A 55 -17.65 -0.29 -14.03
CA PHE A 55 -16.40 -1.00 -14.27
C PHE A 55 -16.34 -1.54 -15.70
N THR A 56 -15.20 -1.37 -16.37
CA THR A 56 -14.91 -2.09 -17.61
C THR A 56 -14.59 -3.56 -17.32
N LYS A 57 -14.68 -4.42 -18.34
CA LYS A 57 -14.23 -5.82 -18.24
C LYS A 57 -12.75 -5.90 -17.82
N HIS A 58 -11.92 -5.02 -18.37
CA HIS A 58 -10.50 -4.95 -18.06
C HIS A 58 -10.22 -4.56 -16.61
N ALA A 59 -10.98 -3.58 -16.07
CA ALA A 59 -10.89 -3.20 -14.67
C ALA A 59 -11.27 -4.35 -13.74
N LEU A 60 -12.41 -5.01 -13.99
CA LEU A 60 -12.87 -6.15 -13.20
C LEU A 60 -11.83 -7.29 -13.18
N CYS A 61 -11.27 -7.63 -14.34
CA CYS A 61 -10.21 -8.64 -14.43
C CYS A 61 -8.98 -8.26 -13.58
N ARG A 62 -8.52 -7.02 -13.69
CA ARG A 62 -7.34 -6.55 -12.95
C ARG A 62 -7.60 -6.41 -11.45
N MET A 63 -8.80 -6.03 -11.05
CA MET A 63 -9.22 -6.01 -9.65
C MET A 63 -9.14 -7.42 -9.06
N ALA A 64 -9.78 -8.40 -9.70
CA ALA A 64 -9.76 -9.78 -9.24
C ALA A 64 -8.34 -10.36 -9.20
N CYS A 65 -7.55 -10.14 -10.25
CA CYS A 65 -6.19 -10.68 -10.33
C CYS A 65 -5.23 -10.06 -9.30
N ARG A 66 -5.37 -8.76 -9.02
CA ARG A 66 -4.49 -8.00 -8.11
C ARG A 66 -5.03 -7.84 -6.70
N ARG A 67 -6.20 -8.44 -6.43
CA ARG A 67 -6.92 -8.38 -5.16
C ARG A 67 -7.26 -6.95 -4.71
N ILE A 68 -7.64 -6.09 -5.66
CA ILE A 68 -8.10 -4.73 -5.38
C ILE A 68 -9.62 -4.76 -5.27
N SER A 69 -10.15 -4.37 -4.11
CA SER A 69 -11.58 -4.35 -3.83
C SER A 69 -12.29 -3.13 -4.43
N GLU A 70 -13.63 -3.16 -4.50
CA GLU A 70 -14.42 -2.02 -4.95
C GLU A 70 -14.34 -0.84 -3.98
N GLU A 71 -14.29 -1.13 -2.67
CA GLU A 71 -14.12 -0.14 -1.61
C GLU A 71 -12.80 0.62 -1.76
N GLU A 72 -11.72 -0.08 -2.10
CA GLU A 72 -10.41 0.52 -2.36
C GLU A 72 -10.41 1.36 -3.64
N VAL A 73 -11.10 0.91 -4.70
CA VAL A 73 -11.27 1.73 -5.91
C VAL A 73 -12.05 3.01 -5.60
N LEU A 74 -13.10 2.92 -4.79
CA LEU A 74 -13.87 4.08 -4.36
C LEU A 74 -13.04 5.02 -3.49
N ASP A 75 -12.27 4.49 -2.55
CA ASP A 75 -11.34 5.30 -1.74
C ASP A 75 -10.31 6.02 -2.62
N MET A 76 -9.74 5.33 -3.62
CA MET A 76 -8.84 5.94 -4.59
C MET A 76 -9.52 7.03 -5.42
N TYR A 77 -10.80 6.89 -5.75
CA TYR A 77 -11.54 7.95 -6.42
C TYR A 77 -11.68 9.20 -5.53
N MET A 78 -12.06 9.00 -4.27
CA MET A 78 -12.36 10.08 -3.32
C MET A 78 -11.11 10.77 -2.78
N ASN A 79 -10.07 9.99 -2.47
CA ASN A 79 -8.91 10.40 -1.67
C ASN A 79 -7.57 10.23 -2.42
N GLY A 80 -7.54 9.47 -3.52
CA GLY A 80 -6.33 9.24 -4.29
C GLY A 80 -5.79 10.51 -4.95
N LYS A 81 -4.45 10.61 -4.98
CA LYS A 81 -3.73 11.75 -5.56
C LYS A 81 -3.73 11.66 -7.08
N VAL A 82 -4.21 12.70 -7.76
CA VAL A 82 -4.17 12.74 -9.23
C VAL A 82 -2.72 12.72 -9.74
N ASN A 83 -2.42 11.81 -10.66
CA ASN A 83 -1.18 11.79 -11.42
C ASN A 83 -1.39 12.48 -12.77
N PRO A 84 -0.95 13.75 -12.95
CA PRO A 84 -1.17 14.50 -14.18
C PRO A 84 -0.41 13.92 -15.38
N LYS A 85 0.72 13.22 -15.14
CA LYS A 85 1.52 12.59 -16.22
C LYS A 85 0.83 11.35 -16.80
N LYS A 86 -0.12 10.77 -16.08
CA LYS A 86 -0.89 9.58 -16.48
C LYS A 86 -2.36 9.90 -16.73
N SER A 87 -2.72 11.17 -16.76
CA SER A 87 -4.08 11.65 -17.00
C SER A 87 -4.16 12.41 -18.32
N GLU A 88 -5.27 12.30 -19.03
CA GLU A 88 -5.60 13.08 -20.20
C GLU A 88 -6.88 13.89 -19.94
N LYS A 89 -6.71 15.05 -19.30
CA LYS A 89 -7.84 15.90 -18.83
C LYS A 89 -8.71 16.46 -19.95
N ASN A 90 -8.17 16.55 -21.17
CA ASN A 90 -8.88 17.05 -22.35
C ASN A 90 -9.21 15.91 -23.34
N GLY A 91 -9.05 14.66 -22.90
CA GLY A 91 -9.30 13.48 -23.72
C GLY A 91 -10.76 13.38 -24.15
N LYS A 92 -10.98 12.82 -25.35
CA LYS A 92 -12.32 12.57 -25.90
C LYS A 92 -12.51 11.05 -26.12
N PRO A 93 -13.72 10.50 -25.96
CA PRO A 93 -14.98 11.17 -25.63
C PRO A 93 -15.12 11.56 -24.15
N CYS A 94 -14.28 11.02 -23.26
CA CYS A 94 -14.24 11.38 -21.85
C CYS A 94 -12.78 11.63 -21.41
N PRO A 95 -12.52 12.66 -20.59
CA PRO A 95 -11.25 12.82 -19.91
C PRO A 95 -10.86 11.57 -19.11
N THR A 96 -9.57 11.25 -19.09
CA THR A 96 -9.04 10.18 -18.24
C THR A 96 -8.24 10.76 -17.09
N ILE A 97 -8.56 10.35 -15.86
CA ILE A 97 -7.91 10.80 -14.64
C ILE A 97 -7.30 9.59 -13.94
N ALA A 98 -5.98 9.57 -13.85
CA ALA A 98 -5.26 8.58 -13.06
C ALA A 98 -5.08 9.09 -11.63
N ARG A 99 -5.48 8.29 -10.64
CA ARG A 99 -5.23 8.55 -9.21
C ARG A 99 -4.36 7.47 -8.62
N GLU A 100 -3.47 7.87 -7.73
CA GLU A 100 -2.52 7.00 -7.04
C GLU A 100 -2.63 7.16 -5.53
N GLY A 101 -2.37 6.07 -4.82
CA GLY A 101 -2.39 6.05 -3.37
C GLY A 101 -2.16 4.65 -2.83
N TYR A 102 -2.21 4.54 -1.50
CA TYR A 102 -2.15 3.27 -0.81
C TYR A 102 -3.56 2.84 -0.43
N THR A 103 -3.89 1.58 -0.70
CA THR A 103 -5.13 0.94 -0.27
C THR A 103 -5.13 0.69 1.25
N SER A 104 -6.27 0.23 1.76
CA SER A 104 -6.44 -0.05 3.19
C SER A 104 -5.51 -1.17 3.71
N ASP A 105 -5.11 -2.09 2.82
CA ASP A 105 -4.17 -3.17 3.11
C ASP A 105 -2.71 -2.83 2.77
N GLY A 106 -2.45 -1.60 2.31
CA GLY A 106 -1.10 -1.08 2.06
C GLY A 106 -0.56 -1.32 0.65
N GLN A 107 -1.36 -1.80 -0.31
CA GLN A 107 -0.97 -1.90 -1.71
C GLN A 107 -0.89 -0.51 -2.36
N HIS A 108 0.23 -0.18 -3.01
CA HIS A 108 0.36 1.06 -3.77
C HIS A 108 -0.25 0.89 -5.15
N VAL A 109 -1.38 1.56 -5.40
CA VAL A 109 -2.16 1.37 -6.62
C VAL A 109 -2.28 2.64 -7.45
N ARG A 110 -2.48 2.46 -8.75
CA ARG A 110 -2.97 3.47 -9.68
C ARG A 110 -4.29 3.00 -10.28
N ILE A 111 -5.34 3.80 -10.12
CA ILE A 111 -6.62 3.58 -10.76
C ILE A 111 -6.85 4.65 -11.83
N VAL A 112 -7.25 4.23 -13.02
CA VAL A 112 -7.58 5.14 -14.12
C VAL A 112 -9.09 5.22 -14.27
N PHE A 113 -9.62 6.43 -14.14
CA PHE A 113 -11.03 6.74 -14.26
C PHE A 113 -11.30 7.49 -15.57
N GLY A 114 -12.42 7.21 -16.22
CA GLY A 114 -13.00 8.03 -17.27
C GLY A 114 -14.16 8.84 -16.71
N GLU A 115 -14.08 10.16 -16.78
CA GLU A 115 -15.12 11.06 -16.25
C GLU A 115 -16.06 11.47 -17.39
N CYS A 116 -17.24 10.84 -17.47
CA CYS A 116 -18.19 11.00 -18.58
C CYS A 116 -19.47 11.66 -18.09
N GLY A 117 -19.50 13.00 -18.00
CA GLY A 117 -20.74 13.80 -17.93
C GLY A 117 -21.78 13.40 -16.87
N GLY A 118 -21.37 12.81 -15.75
CA GLY A 118 -22.26 12.35 -14.68
C GLY A 118 -21.98 10.91 -14.22
N GLU A 119 -21.24 10.14 -15.01
CA GLU A 119 -20.79 8.80 -14.64
C GLU A 119 -19.28 8.72 -14.56
N VAL A 120 -18.78 7.86 -13.66
CA VAL A 120 -17.36 7.56 -13.52
C VAL A 120 -17.12 6.14 -13.97
N LYS A 121 -16.33 5.98 -15.03
CA LYS A 121 -15.95 4.67 -15.54
C LYS A 121 -14.58 4.25 -15.00
N VAL A 122 -14.48 3.14 -14.30
CA VAL A 122 -13.21 2.55 -13.89
C VAL A 122 -12.63 1.79 -15.08
N ILE A 123 -11.53 2.30 -15.64
CA ILE A 123 -10.93 1.79 -16.87
C ILE A 123 -9.94 0.66 -16.55
N THR A 124 -9.07 0.87 -15.56
CA THR A 124 -8.09 -0.13 -15.12
C THR A 124 -7.62 0.14 -13.68
N CYS A 125 -7.21 -0.92 -13.00
CA CYS A 125 -6.62 -0.91 -11.66
C CYS A 125 -5.22 -1.52 -11.75
N ILE A 126 -4.18 -0.86 -11.23
CA ILE A 126 -2.78 -1.26 -11.42
C ILE A 126 -2.09 -1.25 -10.06
N ASP A 127 -1.44 -2.35 -9.70
CA ASP A 127 -0.47 -2.40 -8.61
C ASP A 127 0.85 -1.83 -9.14
N LEU A 128 1.43 -0.85 -8.44
CA LEU A 128 2.63 -0.15 -8.86
C LEU A 128 3.93 -0.79 -8.34
N GLU A 129 3.82 -1.73 -7.40
CA GLU A 129 4.97 -2.32 -6.71
C GLU A 129 5.12 -3.82 -7.00
N ARG A 130 4.05 -4.47 -7.44
CA ARG A 130 4.06 -5.88 -7.81
C ARG A 130 3.58 -6.09 -9.25
N ASP A 131 4.31 -6.92 -9.96
CA ASP A 131 3.85 -7.47 -11.23
C ASP A 131 3.01 -8.72 -10.99
N TRP A 132 1.88 -8.82 -11.70
CA TRP A 132 0.93 -9.91 -11.58
C TRP A 132 0.74 -10.52 -12.96
N SER A 133 0.97 -11.82 -13.08
CA SER A 133 0.74 -12.57 -14.32
C SER A 133 -0.77 -12.75 -14.55
N CYS A 134 -1.38 -11.79 -15.24
CA CYS A 134 -2.80 -11.78 -15.57
C CYS A 134 -3.01 -11.67 -17.08
N GLU A 135 -3.89 -12.50 -17.63
CA GLU A 135 -4.37 -12.36 -19.00
C GLU A 135 -5.74 -11.68 -18.96
N CYS A 136 -5.75 -10.35 -19.13
CA CYS A 136 -6.98 -9.56 -19.12
C CYS A 136 -7.35 -9.09 -20.54
N PRO A 137 -8.64 -9.21 -20.93
CA PRO A 137 -9.13 -8.78 -22.23
C PRO A 137 -9.18 -7.26 -22.36
#